data_AF-A0A7U8C6C1-F1
#
_entry.id   AF-A0A7U8C6C1-F1
#
_cell.length_a   1.000
_cell.length_b   1.000
_cell.length_c   1.000
_cell.angle_alpha   90.00
_cell.angle_beta   90.00
_cell.angle_gamma   90.00
#
_symmetry.space_group_name_H-M   'P 1'
#
loop_
_entity.id
_entity.type
_entity.pdbx_description
1 polymer ?
#
loop_
_entity_poly.entity_id
_entity_poly.type
_entity_poly.pdbx_seq_one_letter_code
_entity_poly.pdbx_strand_id
1 'polypeptide(L)'
;MRLKSKPILFYDGSCSLCRHEINFYQKLDKKTRIIWSDISVEEGLLSEHNISYLSAMEELHGINQKGEILKGVDAFILIWQELPYFRTLAKLVVACRVLPLLRFAYKRFARWRFQKQQCSITAKRKPITTDDQ
;
A
#
# COMPACT_ATOMS: atom_id res chain seq x y z
N MET A 1 -16.79 9.22 22.94
CA MET A 1 -17.14 8.91 21.52
C MET A 1 -15.83 8.50 20.84
N ARG A 2 -15.58 7.22 20.58
CA ARG A 2 -14.36 6.81 19.85
C ARG A 2 -14.49 7.36 18.43
N LEU A 3 -13.73 8.40 18.09
CA LEU A 3 -13.52 8.80 16.70
C LEU A 3 -13.06 7.53 15.98
N LYS A 4 -13.90 6.98 15.10
CA LYS A 4 -13.46 5.88 14.24
C LYS A 4 -12.40 6.48 13.32
N SER A 5 -11.13 6.26 13.65
CA SER A 5 -10.02 6.62 12.79
C SER A 5 -10.25 5.97 11.43
N LYS A 6 -10.22 6.76 10.37
CA LYS A 6 -10.29 6.22 9.02
C LYS A 6 -9.00 5.45 8.74
N PRO A 7 -9.05 4.32 8.01
CA PRO A 7 -7.84 3.66 7.58
C PRO A 7 -7.03 4.58 6.67
N ILE A 8 -5.71 4.51 6.80
CA ILE A 8 -4.76 5.27 5.98
C ILE A 8 -4.12 4.31 5.00
N LEU A 9 -3.93 4.73 3.76
CA LEU A 9 -3.24 3.94 2.75
C LEU A 9 -2.11 4.75 2.14
N PHE A 10 -0.91 4.18 2.19
CA PHE A 10 0.31 4.77 1.66
C PHE A 10 0.60 4.22 0.28
N TYR A 11 0.79 5.11 -0.68
CA TYR A 11 1.14 4.73 -2.05
C TYR A 11 2.15 5.70 -2.66
N ASP A 12 2.94 5.22 -3.62
CA ASP A 12 3.90 6.03 -4.36
C ASP A 12 3.23 6.65 -5.59
N GLY A 13 2.95 7.95 -5.53
CA GLY A 13 2.47 8.71 -6.67
C GLY A 13 3.49 8.84 -7.79
N SER A 14 4.81 8.74 -7.55
CA SER A 14 5.82 8.88 -8.60
C SER A 14 5.86 7.67 -9.56
N CYS A 15 5.38 6.51 -9.11
CA CYS A 15 5.26 5.31 -9.93
C CYS A 15 3.95 5.31 -10.73
N SER A 16 4.03 5.33 -12.06
CA SER A 16 2.84 5.36 -12.94
C SER A 16 1.90 4.17 -12.72
N LEU A 17 2.44 2.98 -12.44
CA LEU A 17 1.64 1.79 -12.16
C LEU A 17 0.89 1.90 -10.82
N CYS A 18 1.60 2.22 -9.74
CA CYS A 18 1.01 2.37 -8.42
C CYS A 18 -0.03 3.50 -8.42
N ARG A 19 0.29 4.63 -9.04
CA ARG A 19 -0.66 5.75 -9.23
C ARG A 19 -1.91 5.30 -9.96
N HIS A 20 -1.79 4.54 -11.06
CA HIS A 20 -2.96 4.11 -11.84
C HIS A 20 -3.87 3.17 -11.04
N GLU A 21 -3.28 2.20 -10.35
CA GLU A 21 -3.99 1.24 -9.49
C GLU A 21 -4.71 1.95 -8.34
N ILE A 22 -4.05 2.89 -7.68
CA ILE A 22 -4.61 3.62 -6.54
C ILE A 22 -5.67 4.64 -6.98
N ASN A 23 -5.44 5.35 -8.08
CA ASN A 23 -6.42 6.28 -8.64
C ASN A 23 -7.73 5.56 -9.04
N PHE A 24 -7.63 4.32 -9.51
CA PHE A 24 -8.82 3.49 -9.74
C PHE A 24 -9.65 3.30 -8.46
N TYR A 25 -9.01 2.97 -7.34
CA TYR A 25 -9.72 2.81 -6.06
C TYR A 25 -10.19 4.15 -5.47
N GLN A 26 -9.43 5.24 -5.60
CA GLN A 26 -9.83 6.58 -5.18
C GLN A 26 -11.13 7.02 -5.88
N LYS A 27 -11.26 6.75 -7.18
CA LYS A 27 -12.49 7.04 -7.95
C LYS A 27 -13.70 6.25 -7.45
N LEU A 28 -13.48 5.07 -6.90
CA LEU A 28 -14.52 4.22 -6.33
C LEU A 28 -14.86 4.61 -4.89
N ASP A 29 -13.93 5.23 -4.16
CA ASP A 29 -14.13 5.74 -2.81
C ASP A 29 -14.93 7.07 -2.78
N LYS A 30 -16.16 7.03 -3.32
CA LYS A 30 -17.07 8.19 -3.37
C LYS A 30 -17.45 8.76 -1.99
N LYS A 31 -17.18 8.02 -0.91
CA LYS A 31 -17.53 8.39 0.47
C LYS A 31 -16.31 8.71 1.34
N THR A 32 -15.13 8.87 0.73
CA THR A 32 -13.86 9.20 1.42
C THR A 32 -13.64 8.36 2.68
N ARG A 33 -13.84 7.05 2.54
CA ARG A 33 -13.71 6.09 3.64
C ARG A 33 -12.26 5.85 4.00
N ILE A 34 -11.35 6.02 3.05
CA ILE A 34 -9.92 5.78 3.20
C ILE A 34 -9.18 7.12 3.08
N ILE A 35 -8.16 7.32 3.91
CA ILE A 35 -7.22 8.43 3.77
C ILE A 35 -6.10 7.95 2.85
N TRP A 36 -5.98 8.56 1.68
CA TRP A 36 -4.95 8.22 0.70
C TRP A 36 -3.75 9.15 0.88
N SER A 37 -2.61 8.61 1.29
CA SER A 37 -1.37 9.35 1.54
C SER A 37 -0.34 9.01 0.44
N ASP A 38 0.09 10.04 -0.28
CA ASP A 38 1.11 9.92 -1.33
C ASP A 38 2.51 10.11 -0.73
N ILE A 39 3.26 9.02 -0.63
CA ILE A 39 4.60 9.02 -0.02
C ILE A 39 5.64 9.73 -0.89
N SER A 40 5.33 10.02 -2.16
CA SER A 40 6.23 10.79 -3.03
C SER A 40 6.20 12.29 -2.74
N VAL A 41 5.16 12.75 -2.05
CA VAL A 41 4.97 14.15 -1.66
C VAL A 41 5.18 14.32 -0.16
N GLU A 42 4.73 13.37 0.65
CA GLU A 42 4.75 13.46 2.10
C GLU A 42 5.30 12.17 2.74
N GLU A 43 6.62 12.14 2.93
CA GLU A 43 7.31 11.02 3.59
C GLU A 43 7.15 11.04 5.12
N GLY A 44 6.68 12.15 5.71
CA GLY A 44 6.59 12.34 7.17
C GLY A 44 5.76 11.27 7.88
N LEU A 45 4.61 10.90 7.30
CA LEU A 45 3.73 9.87 7.84
C LEU A 45 4.35 8.46 7.83
N LEU A 46 5.29 8.17 6.90
CA LEU A 46 6.00 6.89 6.91
C LEU A 46 6.92 6.78 8.14
N SER A 47 7.66 7.86 8.44
CA SER A 47 8.56 7.94 9.58
C SER A 47 7.81 7.83 10.91
N GLU A 48 6.65 8.47 11.03
CA GLU A 48 5.78 8.36 12.22
C GLU A 48 5.34 6.91 12.49
N HIS A 49 5.21 6.11 11.44
CA HIS A 49 4.76 4.72 11.54
C HIS A 49 5.90 3.69 11.42
N ASN A 50 7.17 4.13 11.48
CA ASN A 50 8.36 3.27 11.33
C ASN A 50 8.35 2.42 10.03
N ILE A 51 7.77 2.97 8.95
CA ILE A 51 7.73 2.32 7.64
C ILE A 51 8.88 2.87 6.80
N SER A 52 9.82 2.02 6.37
CA SER A 52 10.88 2.45 5.46
C SER A 52 10.29 2.79 4.08
N TYR A 53 10.74 3.90 3.51
CA TYR A 53 10.37 4.32 2.15
C TYR A 53 10.57 3.21 1.12
N LEU A 54 11.69 2.49 1.17
CA LEU A 54 11.96 1.36 0.26
C LEU A 54 10.92 0.24 0.40
N SER A 55 10.47 -0.03 1.63
CA SER A 55 9.44 -1.04 1.89
C SER A 55 8.08 -0.57 1.35
N ALA A 56 7.75 0.72 1.52
CA ALA A 56 6.53 1.32 0.99
C ALA A 56 6.52 1.42 -0.55
N MET A 57 7.68 1.48 -1.18
CA MET A 57 7.82 1.37 -2.64
C MET A 57 7.67 -0.08 -3.15
N GLU A 58 8.17 -1.06 -2.40
CA GLU A 58 8.14 -2.48 -2.79
C GLU A 58 6.70 -3.03 -2.73
N GLU A 59 6.00 -2.77 -1.62
CA GLU A 59 4.66 -3.27 -1.37
C GLU A 59 3.74 -2.15 -0.86
N LEU A 60 2.45 -2.24 -1.19
CA LEU A 60 1.44 -1.31 -0.69
C LEU A 60 1.32 -1.41 0.83
N HIS A 61 1.29 -0.27 1.52
CA HIS A 61 1.14 -0.22 2.97
C HIS A 61 -0.18 0.46 3.34
N GLY A 62 -0.83 -0.03 4.40
CA GLY A 62 -2.02 0.58 4.96
C GLY A 62 -2.06 0.45 6.47
N ILE A 63 -2.76 1.34 7.12
CA ILE A 63 -3.02 1.31 8.56
C ILE A 63 -4.50 1.17 8.75
N ASN A 64 -4.91 0.11 9.45
CA ASN A 64 -6.32 -0.09 9.74
C ASN A 64 -6.81 0.83 10.88
N GLN A 65 -8.11 0.81 11.15
CA GLN A 65 -8.72 1.64 12.20
C GLN A 65 -8.20 1.33 13.62
N LYS A 66 -7.50 0.19 13.80
CA LYS A 66 -6.89 -0.21 15.08
C LYS A 66 -5.43 0.25 15.20
N GLY A 67 -4.86 0.86 14.16
CA GLY A 67 -3.45 1.25 14.13
C GLY A 67 -2.50 0.13 13.68
N GLU A 68 -3.01 -1.00 13.20
CA GLU A 68 -2.18 -2.11 12.73
C GLU A 68 -1.72 -1.83 11.30
N ILE A 69 -0.42 -2.04 11.05
CA ILE A 69 0.19 -1.90 9.73
C ILE A 69 -0.07 -3.17 8.91
N LEU A 70 -0.77 -3.01 7.79
CA LEU A 70 -1.06 -4.04 6.80
C LEU A 70 -0.21 -3.79 5.55
N LYS A 71 0.25 -4.87 4.92
CA LYS A 71 1.19 -4.81 3.79
C LYS A 71 0.71 -5.68 2.63
N GLY A 72 1.05 -5.26 1.41
CA GLY A 72 0.73 -5.97 0.18
C GLY A 72 -0.75 -6.33 0.09
N VAL A 73 -1.04 -7.63 -0.06
CA VAL A 73 -2.42 -8.14 -0.17
C VAL A 73 -3.30 -7.74 1.01
N ASP A 74 -2.75 -7.64 2.22
CA ASP A 74 -3.54 -7.27 3.39
C ASP A 74 -3.99 -5.80 3.34
N ALA A 75 -3.16 -4.93 2.75
CA ALA A 75 -3.54 -3.54 2.48
C ALA A 75 -4.62 -3.47 1.39
N PHE A 76 -4.57 -4.32 0.35
CA PHE A 76 -5.66 -4.41 -0.64
C PHE A 76 -6.96 -4.92 -0.03
N ILE A 77 -6.89 -5.91 0.85
CA ILE A 77 -8.06 -6.42 1.56
C ILE A 77 -8.69 -5.32 2.42
N LEU A 78 -7.88 -4.48 3.06
CA LEU A 78 -8.37 -3.30 3.79
C LEU A 78 -9.18 -2.36 2.86
N ILE A 79 -8.65 -2.04 1.67
CA ILE A 79 -9.37 -1.24 0.68
C ILE A 79 -10.70 -1.90 0.30
N TRP A 80 -10.67 -3.19 -0.02
CA TRP A 80 -11.86 -3.92 -0.44
C TRP A 80 -12.92 -4.07 0.66
N GLN A 81 -12.50 -4.09 1.93
CA GLN A 81 -13.42 -4.11 3.07
C GLN A 81 -14.15 -2.77 3.25
N GLU A 82 -13.48 -1.66 2.96
CA GLU A 82 -14.05 -0.31 3.05
C GLU A 82 -14.91 0.04 1.81
N LEU A 83 -14.52 -0.44 0.63
CA LEU A 83 -15.28 -0.22 -0.60
C LEU A 83 -16.49 -1.18 -0.70
N PRO A 84 -17.72 -0.66 -0.77
CA PRO A 84 -18.92 -1.50 -0.73
C PRO A 84 -19.01 -2.49 -1.91
N TYR A 85 -18.47 -2.12 -3.08
CA TYR A 85 -18.47 -2.95 -4.28
C TYR A 85 -17.60 -4.21 -4.12
N PHE A 86 -16.46 -4.10 -3.45
CA PHE A 86 -15.51 -5.20 -3.26
C PHE A 86 -15.69 -5.93 -1.92
N ARG A 87 -16.66 -5.53 -1.11
CA ARG A 87 -16.84 -6.08 0.23
C ARG A 87 -17.23 -7.55 0.22
N THR A 88 -18.04 -7.97 -0.75
CA THR A 88 -18.38 -9.39 -0.98
C THR A 88 -17.17 -10.17 -1.47
N LEU A 89 -16.38 -9.60 -2.38
CA LEU A 89 -15.14 -10.20 -2.87
C LEU A 89 -14.13 -10.40 -1.73
N ALA A 90 -13.91 -9.38 -0.90
CA ALA A 90 -13.04 -9.48 0.27
C ALA A 90 -13.48 -10.60 1.21
N LYS A 91 -14.78 -10.70 1.50
CA LYS A 91 -15.33 -11.78 2.32
C LYS A 91 -15.12 -13.14 1.69
N LEU A 92 -15.31 -13.27 0.37
CA LEU A 92 -15.13 -14.52 -0.35
C LEU A 92 -13.66 -14.95 -0.36
N VAL A 93 -12.73 -14.04 -0.61
CA VAL A 93 -11.28 -14.28 -0.55
C VAL A 93 -10.85 -14.75 0.85
N VAL A 94 -11.39 -14.13 1.90
CA VAL A 94 -11.15 -14.52 3.29
C VAL A 94 -11.77 -15.88 3.61
N ALA A 95 -13.03 -16.11 3.21
CA ALA A 95 -13.77 -17.32 3.46
C ALA A 95 -13.19 -18.54 2.73
N CYS A 96 -12.78 -18.37 1.47
CA CYS A 96 -12.15 -19.42 0.66
C CYS A 96 -10.71 -19.74 1.09
N ARG A 97 -10.16 -19.06 2.12
CA ARG A 97 -8.78 -19.25 2.63
C ARG A 97 -7.71 -19.22 1.52
N VAL A 98 -7.96 -18.47 0.44
CA VAL A 98 -7.01 -18.29 -0.68
C VAL A 98 -5.96 -17.20 -0.39
N LEU A 99 -6.11 -16.47 0.74
CA LEU A 99 -5.15 -15.51 1.27
C LEU A 99 -3.67 -15.93 1.16
N PRO A 100 -3.23 -17.10 1.68
CA PRO A 100 -1.83 -17.51 1.60
C PRO A 100 -1.35 -17.64 0.15
N LEU A 101 -2.21 -18.15 -0.75
CA LEU A 101 -1.89 -18.28 -2.17
C LEU A 101 -1.77 -16.89 -2.83
N LEU A 102 -2.70 -15.98 -2.54
CA LEU A 102 -2.66 -14.61 -3.05
C LEU A 102 -1.44 -13.85 -2.52
N ARG A 103 -1.13 -13.98 -1.22
CA ARG A 103 0.07 -13.37 -0.61
C ARG A 103 1.33 -13.88 -1.30
N PHE A 104 1.42 -15.19 -1.55
CA PHE A 104 2.56 -15.77 -2.25
C PHE A 104 2.68 -15.26 -3.70
N ALA A 105 1.57 -15.28 -4.45
CA ALA A 105 1.52 -14.80 -5.83
C ALA A 105 1.86 -13.31 -5.92
N TYR A 106 1.27 -12.48 -5.04
CA TYR A 106 1.54 -11.05 -4.98
C TYR A 106 2.98 -10.76 -4.62
N LYS A 107 3.55 -11.45 -3.61
CA LYS A 107 4.97 -11.25 -3.23
C LYS A 107 5.92 -11.61 -4.38
N ARG A 108 5.61 -12.67 -5.13
CA ARG A 108 6.36 -13.06 -6.34
C ARG A 108 6.29 -11.96 -7.41
N PHE A 109 5.09 -11.43 -7.65
CA PHE A 109 4.85 -10.35 -8.60
C PHE A 109 5.52 -9.03 -8.16
N ALA A 110 5.37 -8.64 -6.90
CA ALA A 110 5.95 -7.43 -6.31
C ALA A 110 7.47 -7.45 -6.42
N ARG A 111 8.12 -8.58 -6.08
CA ARG A 111 9.57 -8.76 -6.27
C ARG A 111 10.00 -8.67 -7.72
N TRP A 112 9.28 -9.34 -8.62
CA TRP A 112 9.58 -9.28 -10.06
C TRP A 112 9.44 -7.85 -10.60
N ARG A 113 8.38 -7.14 -10.21
CA ARG A 113 8.14 -5.73 -10.54
C ARG A 113 9.25 -4.85 -9.99
N PHE A 114 9.59 -5.03 -8.72
CA PHE A 114 10.60 -4.23 -8.04
C PHE A 114 11.99 -4.42 -8.66
N GLN A 115 12.38 -5.64 -9.03
CA GLN A 115 13.63 -5.89 -9.76
C GLN A 115 13.66 -5.17 -11.12
N LYS A 116 12.56 -5.19 -11.86
CA LYS A 116 12.46 -4.45 -13.13
C LYS A 116 12.52 -2.93 -12.91
N GLN A 117 11.92 -2.42 -11.84
CA GLN A 117 11.92 -0.99 -11.54
C GLN A 117 13.27 -0.53 -10.94
N GLN A 118 13.94 -1.33 -10.11
CA GLN A 118 15.27 -1.04 -9.58
C GLN A 118 16.29 -0.83 -10.70
N CYS A 119 16.21 -1.60 -11.78
CA CYS A 119 17.09 -1.38 -12.95
C CYS A 119 16.94 0.04 -13.55
N SER A 120 15.80 0.71 -13.33
CA SER A 120 15.56 2.11 -13.72
C SER A 120 15.73 3.13 -12.59
N ILE A 121 15.53 2.74 -11.33
CA ILE A 121 15.66 3.61 -10.14
C ILE A 121 17.13 3.74 -9.73
N THR A 122 17.92 2.66 -9.79
CA THR A 122 19.36 2.67 -9.50
C THR A 122 20.14 3.51 -10.53
N ALA A 123 19.61 3.68 -11.75
CA ALA A 123 20.16 4.60 -12.74
C ALA A 123 19.80 6.08 -12.47
N LYS A 124 18.83 6.36 -11.58
CA LYS A 124 18.33 7.73 -11.29
C LYS A 124 18.58 8.24 -9.87
N ARG A 125 19.01 7.41 -8.91
CA ARG A 125 19.33 7.87 -7.55
C ARG A 125 20.83 7.76 -7.25
N LYS A 126 21.43 8.90 -6.89
CA LYS A 126 22.66 8.95 -6.08
C LYS A 126 22.47 8.08 -4.83
N PRO A 127 23.53 7.40 -4.36
CA PRO A 127 23.47 6.58 -3.16
C PRO A 127 22.96 7.44 -2.00
N ILE A 128 22.00 6.89 -1.27
CA ILE A 128 21.67 7.39 0.06
C ILE A 128 22.91 7.10 0.90
N THR A 129 23.75 8.12 1.10
CA THR A 129 24.81 8.09 2.10
C THR A 129 24.13 7.85 3.44
N THR A 130 24.29 6.65 3.95
CA THR A 130 24.12 6.37 5.38
C THR A 130 25.28 7.08 6.06
N ASP A 131 25.06 8.34 6.39
CA ASP A 131 25.94 9.09 7.30
C ASP A 131 25.15 9.23 8.59
N ASP A 132 25.46 8.34 9.53
CA ASP A 132 25.27 8.52 10.96
C ASP A 132 26.08 7.43 11.68
N GLN A 133 27.40 7.64 11.70
CA GLN A 133 28.27 7.42 12.87
C GLN A 133 29.53 8.29 12.77
#